data_AF-X1BCX6-F1
#
_entry.id   AF-X1BCX6-F1
#
_cell.length_a   1.000
_cell.length_b   1.000
_cell.length_c   1.000
_cell.angle_alpha   90.00
_cell.angle_beta   90.00
_cell.angle_gamma   90.00
#
_symmetry.space_group_name_H-M   'P 1'
#
loop_
_entity.id
_entity.type
_entity.pdbx_description
1 polymer ?
#
loop_
_entity_poly.entity_id
_entity_poly.type
_entity_poly.pdbx_seq_one_letter_code
_entity_poly.pdbx_strand_id
1 'polypeptide(L)' 'MTIYKPEIAKINRIKKLTKTESLLDIELLSGKSLGHQPGQFVEVSVFGVGEAPISISSAPS' A
#
# COMPACT_ATOMS: atom_id res chain seq x y z
N MET A 1 -9.46 -6.08 16.09
CA MET A 1 -9.57 -5.31 14.83
C MET A 1 -9.88 -6.30 13.73
N THR A 2 -10.93 -6.07 12.94
CA THR A 2 -11.25 -6.91 11.78
C THR A 2 -10.31 -6.56 10.64
N ILE A 3 -9.74 -7.59 10.00
CA ILE A 3 -8.84 -7.50 8.84
C ILE A 3 -9.44 -6.78 7.61
N TYR A 4 -10.75 -6.53 7.61
CA TYR A 4 -11.49 -5.91 6.50
C TYR A 4 -11.69 -4.40 6.64
N LYS A 5 -11.21 -3.77 7.72
CA LYS A 5 -11.33 -2.33 7.87
C LYS A 5 -10.12 -1.66 7.19
N PRO A 6 -10.32 -0.95 6.06
CA PRO A 6 -9.22 -0.23 5.44
C PRO A 6 -8.69 0.87 6.37
N GLU A 7 -7.40 1.13 6.27
CA GLU A 7 -6.74 2.22 6.97
C GLU A 7 -6.39 3.33 5.97
N ILE A 8 -6.66 4.59 6.34
CA ILE A 8 -6.34 5.72 5.47
C ILE A 8 -4.82 5.88 5.42
N ALA A 9 -4.31 6.05 4.20
CA ALA A 9 -2.90 6.25 3.93
C ALA A 9 -2.68 7.45 3.01
N LYS A 10 -1.46 8.00 3.05
CA LYS A 10 -1.02 9.10 2.20
C LYS A 10 0.04 8.61 1.23
N ILE A 11 -0.07 9.03 -0.03
CA ILE A 11 1.00 8.87 -1.01
C ILE A 11 1.99 10.02 -0.81
N ASN A 12 3.20 9.70 -0.36
CA ASN A 12 4.26 10.67 -0.14
C ASN A 12 5.05 10.94 -1.42
N ARG A 13 5.20 9.93 -2.28
CA ARG A 13 5.92 10.04 -3.55
C ARG A 13 5.40 9.02 -4.55
N ILE A 14 5.43 9.39 -5.83
CA ILE A 14 5.22 8.49 -6.96
C ILE A 14 6.45 8.54 -7.85
N LYS A 15 7.03 7.38 -8.15
CA LYS A 15 8.18 7.24 -9.05
C LYS A 15 7.82 6.30 -10.19
N LYS A 16 7.81 6.80 -11.43
CA LYS A 16 7.71 5.97 -12.62
C LYS A 16 9.02 5.20 -12.80
N LEU A 17 8.96 3.86 -12.84
CA LEU A 17 10.14 3.01 -13.00
C LEU A 17 10.38 2.63 -14.46
N THR A 18 9.29 2.29 -15.16
CA THR A 18 9.31 1.93 -16.58
C THR A 18 8.08 2.54 -17.26
N LYS A 19 7.79 2.15 -18.52
CA LYS A 19 6.55 2.54 -19.19
C LYS A 19 5.28 2.06 -18.45
N THR A 20 5.34 0.90 -17.81
CA THR A 20 4.16 0.23 -17.22
C THR A 20 4.21 0.18 -15.69
N GLU A 21 5.39 0.17 -15.08
CA GLU A 21 5.53 0.06 -13.61
C GLU A 21 5.78 1.42 -12.93
N SER A 22 5.18 1.61 -11.76
CA SER A 22 5.42 2.74 -10.87
C SER A 22 5.60 2.26 -9.44
N LEU A 23 6.51 2.89 -8.69
CA LEU A 23 6.68 2.72 -7.26
C LEU A 23 5.97 3.86 -6.53
N LEU A 24 5.13 3.52 -5.56
CA LEU A 24 4.43 4.47 -4.72
C LEU A 24 4.94 4.33 -3.29
N ASP A 25 5.41 5.43 -2.72
CA ASP A 25 5.74 5.48 -1.30
C ASP A 25 4.49 5.90 -0.53
N ILE A 26 3.99 5.00 0.30
CA ILE A 26 2.73 5.13 1.02
C ILE A 26 2.99 5.06 2.52
N GLU A 27 2.35 5.94 3.27
CA GLU A 27 2.42 5.99 4.73
C GLU A 27 1.03 5.92 5.33
N LEU A 28 0.84 5.02 6.30
CA LEU A 28 -0.40 4.94 7.07
C LEU A 28 -0.56 6.18 7.94
N LEU A 29 -1.72 6.85 7.91
CA LEU A 29 -1.93 8.07 8.68
C LEU A 29 -1.87 7.85 10.20
N SER A 30 -2.00 6.61 10.67
CA SER A 30 -1.81 6.29 12.09
C SER A 30 -0.34 6.33 12.54
N GLY A 31 0.62 6.40 11.60
CA GLY A 31 2.05 6.31 11.87
C GLY A 31 2.54 4.90 12.25
N LYS A 32 1.67 3.89 12.21
CA LYS A 32 2.04 2.50 12.47
C LYS A 32 2.82 1.90 11.30
N SER A 33 3.63 0.89 11.59
CA SER A 33 4.18 0.05 10.54
C SER A 33 3.10 -0.86 9.95
N LEU A 34 3.32 -1.32 8.72
CA LEU A 34 2.38 -2.20 8.01
C LEU A 34 2.31 -3.60 8.65
N GLY A 35 3.40 -4.08 9.26
CA GLY A 35 3.44 -5.38 9.94
C GLY A 35 3.28 -6.59 9.01
N HIS A 36 3.63 -6.45 7.73
CA HIS A 36 3.54 -7.52 6.73
C HIS A 36 4.67 -8.55 6.87
N GLN A 37 4.41 -9.77 6.42
CA GLN A 37 5.40 -10.84 6.24
C GLN A 37 5.83 -10.94 4.76
N PRO A 38 7.02 -11.50 4.48
CA PRO A 38 7.46 -11.75 3.10
C PRO A 38 6.43 -12.57 2.30
N GLY A 39 6.18 -12.16 1.06
CA GLY A 39 5.21 -12.81 0.17
C GLY A 39 3.77 -12.33 0.31
N GLN A 40 3.46 -11.46 1.28
CA GLN A 40 2.14 -10.82 1.38
C GLN A 40 2.01 -9.63 0.42
N PHE A 41 0.76 -9.26 0.16
CA PHE A 41 0.36 -8.07 -0.58
C PHE A 41 -0.65 -7.27 0.25
N VAL A 42 -0.89 -6.02 -0.15
CA VAL A 42 -1.97 -5.19 0.41
C VAL A 42 -3.12 -5.09 -0.58
N GLU A 43 -4.34 -5.05 -0.07
CA GLU A 43 -5.51 -4.66 -0.85
C GLU A 43 -5.68 -3.15 -0.74
N VAL A 44 -5.58 -2.45 -1.86
CA VAL A 44 -5.66 -0.99 -1.91
C VAL A 44 -7.01 -0.58 -2.45
N SER A 45 -7.78 0.14 -1.64
CA SER A 45 -9.08 0.69 -2.01
C SER A 45 -8.97 2.16 -2.36
N VAL A 46 -9.56 2.57 -3.49
CA VAL A 46 -9.70 3.97 -3.89
C VAL A 46 -11.17 4.30 -4.09
N PHE A 47 -11.65 5.31 -3.37
CA PHE A 47 -13.05 5.74 -3.44
C PHE A 47 -13.48 6.06 -4.87
N GLY A 48 -14.59 5.44 -5.30
CA GLY A 48 -15.14 5.64 -6.65
C GLY A 48 -14.40 4.91 -7.78
N VAL A 49 -13.32 4.17 -7.48
CA VAL A 49 -12.53 3.40 -8.47
C VAL A 49 -12.65 1.90 -8.22
N GLY A 50 -12.49 1.46 -6.98
CA GLY A 50 -12.52 0.05 -6.59
C GLY A 50 -11.29 -0.37 -5.79
N GLU A 51 -11.01 -1.67 -5.78
CA GLU A 51 -9.96 -2.28 -4.98
C GLU A 51 -9.06 -3.16 -5.85
N ALA A 52 -7.78 -3.19 -5.54
CA ALA A 52 -6.82 -4.05 -6.24
C ALA A 52 -5.70 -4.53 -5.31
N PRO A 53 -5.20 -5.77 -5.50
CA PRO A 53 -4.03 -6.25 -4.80
C PRO A 53 -2.75 -5.57 -5.33
N ILE A 54 -1.90 -5.08 -4.43
CA ILE A 54 -0.64 -4.40 -4.75
C ILE A 54 0.50 -5.06 -3.96
N SER A 55 1.56 -5.43 -4.68
CA SER A 55 2.76 -6.02 -4.08
C SER A 55 3.54 -5.01 -3.23
N ILE A 56 4.08 -5.49 -2.12
CA ILE A 56 4.89 -4.68 -1.20
C ILE A 56 6.36 -4.79 -1.60
N SER A 57 7.02 -3.66 -1.86
CA SER A 57 8.45 -3.63 -2.23
C SER A 57 9.38 -3.24 -1.08
N SER A 58 8.85 -2.70 0.02
CA SER A 58 9.63 -2.38 1.22
C SER A 58 9.87 -3.60 2.08
N ALA A 59 11.03 -3.65 2.75
CA ALA A 59 11.32 -4.69 3.73
C ALA A 59 10.26 -4.69 4.85
N PRO A 60 9.94 -5.86 5.43
CA PRO A 60 9.22 -5.93 6.68
C PRO A 60 9.93 -5.12 7.77
N SER A 61 9.14 -4.49 8.62
CA SER A 61 9.58 -3.76 9.83
C SER A 61 9.30 -4.57 11.08
#